data_AF-A7B5R6-F1
#
_entry.id   AF-A7B5R6-F1
#
_cell.length_a   1.000
_cell.length_b   1.000
_cell.length_c   1.000
_cell.angle_alpha   90.00
_cell.angle_beta   90.00
_cell.angle_gamma   90.00
#
_symmetry.space_group_name_H-M   'P 1'
#
loop_
_entity.id
_entity.type
_entity.pdbx_description
1 polymer ?
#
loop_
_entity_poly.entity_id
_entity_poly.type
_entity_poly.pdbx_seq_one_letter_code
_entity_poly.pdbx_strand_id
1 'polypeptide(L)' 'MMKGSNQKFKLYRLAQIMQEQTDDEHYITMPEIMKGLEKYDVTEKCV' A
#
# COMPACT_ATOMS: atom_id res chain seq x y z
N MET A 1 -12.40 0.69 16.96
CA MET A 1 -11.97 1.23 15.64
C MET A 1 -10.98 0.25 15.02
N MET A 2 -11.22 -0.53 13.96
CA MET A 2 -12.42 -1.16 13.40
C MET A 2 -11.96 -2.56 12.91
N LYS A 3 -12.84 -3.55 13.03
CA LYS A 3 -12.60 -4.99 12.89
C LYS A 3 -12.16 -5.36 11.47
N GLY A 4 -11.09 -6.13 11.32
CA GLY A 4 -10.77 -6.79 10.05
C GLY A 4 -9.33 -7.28 9.98
N SER A 5 -9.12 -8.55 9.60
CA SER A 5 -7.80 -9.18 9.38
C SER A 5 -6.88 -8.42 8.38
N ASN A 6 -7.40 -7.39 7.70
CA ASN A 6 -6.77 -6.67 6.60
C ASN A 6 -5.85 -5.52 7.04
N GLN A 7 -5.84 -5.12 8.33
CA GLN A 7 -5.00 -3.98 8.77
C GLN A 7 -3.51 -4.32 8.85
N LYS A 8 -3.14 -5.55 9.26
CA LYS A 8 -1.73 -5.99 9.24
C LYS A 8 -1.18 -6.07 7.82
N PHE A 9 -2.02 -6.38 6.82
CA PHE A 9 -1.58 -6.50 5.43
C PHE A 9 -1.17 -5.17 4.81
N LYS A 10 -1.71 -4.04 5.25
CA LYS A 10 -1.37 -2.73 4.68
C LYS A 10 0.11 -2.36 4.80
N LEU A 11 0.71 -2.60 5.97
CA LEU A 11 2.13 -2.31 6.18
C LEU A 11 3.04 -3.24 5.37
N TYR A 12 2.69 -4.53 5.31
CA TYR A 12 3.44 -5.49 4.47
C TYR A 12 3.34 -5.17 2.99
N ARG A 13 2.15 -4.78 2.49
CA ARG A 13 1.96 -4.39 1.09
C ARG A 13 2.66 -3.08 0.75
N LEU A 14 2.67 -2.11 1.67
CA LEU A 14 3.42 -0.87 1.51
C LEU A 14 4.93 -1.16 1.42
N ALA A 15 5.47 -1.99 2.32
CA ALA A 15 6.88 -2.38 2.25
C ALA A 15 7.23 -3.09 0.94
N GLN A 16 6.34 -3.97 0.44
CA GLN A 16 6.50 -4.63 -0.85
C GLN A 16 6.53 -3.62 -2.01
N ILE A 17 5.58 -2.67 -2.03
CA ILE A 17 5.50 -1.59 -3.01
C ILE A 17 6.77 -0.73 -3.00
N MET A 18 7.27 -0.38 -1.82
CA MET A 18 8.52 0.38 -1.70
C MET A 18 9.70 -0.43 -2.22
N GLN A 19 9.81 -1.71 -1.89
CA GLN A 19 10.91 -2.54 -2.37
C GLN A 19 10.87 -2.79 -3.89
N GLU A 20 9.68 -2.88 -4.50
CA GLU A 20 9.51 -3.16 -5.93
C GLU A 20 9.58 -1.90 -6.82
N GLN A 21 9.22 -0.73 -6.29
CA GLN A 21 9.10 0.51 -7.07
C GLN A 21 10.00 1.65 -6.58
N THR A 22 10.85 1.41 -5.57
CA THR A 22 11.89 2.37 -5.17
C THR A 22 13.25 1.71 -5.14
N ASP A 23 14.24 2.47 -5.59
CA ASP A 23 15.66 2.20 -5.58
C ASP A 23 16.39 3.51 -5.26
N ASP A 24 17.72 3.53 -5.29
CA ASP A 24 18.48 4.74 -4.92
C ASP A 24 18.19 5.97 -5.80
N GLU A 25 17.66 5.78 -7.02
CA GLU A 25 17.32 6.86 -7.96
C GLU A 25 15.80 7.08 -8.12
N HIS A 26 14.97 6.06 -7.92
CA HIS A 26 13.52 6.16 -8.07
C HIS A 26 12.77 6.30 -6.74
N TYR A 27 12.15 7.47 -6.55
CA TYR A 27 11.24 7.72 -5.45
C TYR A 27 9.78 7.58 -5.91
N ILE A 28 8.96 6.95 -5.08
CA ILE A 28 7.52 6.82 -5.32
C ILE A 28 6.74 7.90 -4.57
N THR A 29 5.70 8.43 -5.20
CA THR A 29 4.85 9.48 -4.61
C THR A 29 3.66 8.87 -3.87
N MET A 30 3.06 9.63 -2.95
CA MET A 30 1.88 9.19 -2.20
C MET A 30 0.69 8.74 -3.07
N PRO A 31 0.35 9.41 -4.19
CA PRO A 31 -0.69 8.93 -5.11
C PRO A 31 -0.37 7.57 -5.75
N GLU A 32 0.89 7.36 -6.13
CA GLU A 32 1.36 6.09 -6.71
C GLU A 32 1.33 4.97 -5.67
N ILE A 33 1.68 5.27 -4.41
CA ILE A 33 1.53 4.35 -3.27
C ILE A 33 0.06 3.95 -3.10
N MET A 34 -0.88 4.91 -3.10
CA MET A 34 -2.31 4.62 -2.95
C MET A 34 -2.81 3.71 -4.07
N LYS A 35 -2.45 4.01 -5.32
CA LYS A 35 -2.78 3.20 -6.50
C LYS A 35 -2.17 1.78 -6.43
N GLY A 36 -0.95 1.68 -5.91
CA GLY A 36 -0.30 0.40 -5.64
C GLY A 36 -1.04 -0.41 -4.57
N LEU A 37 -1.48 0.23 -3.49
CA LEU A 37 -2.24 -0.41 -2.42
C LEU A 37 -3.66 -0.81 -2.88
N GLU A 38 -4.28 -0.04 -3.78
CA GLU A 38 -5.57 -0.38 -4.40
C GLU A 38 -5.50 -1.68 -5.21
N LYS A 39 -4.37 -1.98 -5.88
CA LYS A 39 -4.18 -3.25 -6.62
C LYS A 39 -4.27 -4.50 -5.73
N TYR A 40 -3.99 -4.37 -4.44
CA TYR A 40 -4.00 -5.49 -3.51
C TYR A 40 -5.30 -5.57 -2.68
N ASP A 41 -6.33 -4.80 -3.03
CA ASP A 41 -7.65 -4.75 -2.37
C ASP A 41 -7.57 -4.41 -0.85
N VAL A 42 -6.44 -3.86 -0.39
CA VAL A 42 -6.19 -3.55 1.04
C VAL A 42 -6.73 -2.20 1.46
N THR A 43 -7.02 -1.33 0.48
CA THR A 43 -7.83 -0.15 0.67
C THR A 43 -9.29 -0.59 0.59
N GLU A 44 -9.84 -1.02 1.74
CA GLU A 44 -11.29 -1.05 1.88
C GLU A 44 -11.80 0.31 1.42
N LYS A 45 -12.62 0.32 0.35
CA LYS A 45 -13.33 1.51 -0.06
C LYS A 45 -14.11 1.96 1.16
N CYS A 46 -13.69 3.06 1.78
CA CYS A 46 -14.52 3.74 2.76
C CYS A 46 -15.76 4.21 1.99
N VAL A 47 -16.85 3.46 2.14
CA VAL A 47 -18.21 3.89 1.83
C VAL A 47 -18.68 4.80 2.95
#